data_AF-A0A8B3GXA4-F1
#
_entry.id   AF-A0A8B3GXA4-F1
#
_cell.length_a   1.000
_cell.length_b   1.000
_cell.length_c   1.000
_cell.angle_alpha   90.00
_cell.angle_beta   90.00
_cell.angle_gamma   90.00
#
_symmetry.space_group_name_H-M   'P 1'
#
loop_
_entity.id
_entity.type
_entity.pdbx_description
1 polymer ?
#
loop_
_entity_poly.entity_id
_entity_poly.type
_entity_poly.pdbx_seq_one_letter_code
_entity_poly.pdbx_strand_id
1 'polypeptide(L)'
;MFVALDKNNQRVTLTSHAQAANLTHQTFHCPICKQVVRIKNGTVMPAHFAHRSQPMGEGEPESIEHLTGKWWLASWLKQHGEQATLEYYDATIRQRADLLVASKTPRVLEFQASPLSVPDLQKRK
;
A
#
# COMPACT_ATOMS: atom_id res chain seq x y z
N MET A 1 -0.47 -3.31 -3.84
CA MET A 1 -1.20 -2.50 -2.85
C MET A 1 -1.94 -3.41 -1.88
N PHE A 2 -1.92 -3.12 -0.60
CA PHE A 2 -2.65 -3.84 0.46
C PHE A 2 -4.06 -3.32 0.72
N VAL A 3 -4.38 -2.11 0.25
CA VAL A 3 -5.63 -1.43 0.57
C VAL A 3 -6.49 -1.21 -0.67
N ALA A 4 -7.76 -1.59 -0.58
CA ALA A 4 -8.78 -1.33 -1.58
C ALA A 4 -10.09 -0.87 -0.93
N LEU A 5 -11.06 -0.48 -1.75
CA LEU A 5 -12.42 -0.15 -1.33
C LEU A 5 -13.37 -1.31 -1.67
N ASP A 6 -14.26 -1.65 -0.75
CA ASP A 6 -15.36 -2.59 -1.03
C ASP A 6 -16.50 -1.89 -1.82
N LYS A 7 -17.61 -2.61 -2.02
CA LYS A 7 -18.82 -2.08 -2.68
C LYS A 7 -19.49 -0.90 -1.96
N ASN A 8 -19.22 -0.73 -0.66
CA ASN A 8 -19.76 0.33 0.18
C ASN A 8 -18.78 1.50 0.32
N ASN A 9 -17.71 1.53 -0.49
CA ASN A 9 -16.59 2.48 -0.35
C ASN A 9 -15.87 2.40 1.00
N GLN A 10 -16.00 1.28 1.71
CA GLN A 10 -15.27 1.05 2.95
C GLN A 10 -13.89 0.49 2.65
N ARG A 11 -12.93 0.93 3.43
CA ARG A 11 -11.54 0.54 3.29
C ARG A 11 -11.32 -0.89 3.78
N VAL A 12 -10.76 -1.72 2.92
CA VAL A 12 -10.36 -3.10 3.23
C VAL A 12 -8.85 -3.22 3.08
N THR A 13 -8.19 -3.71 4.13
CA THR A 13 -6.74 -3.95 4.14
C THR A 13 -6.50 -5.45 4.22
N LEU A 14 -5.71 -5.99 3.28
CA LEU A 14 -5.25 -7.37 3.34
C LEU A 14 -4.04 -7.49 4.26
N THR A 15 -4.16 -8.33 5.28
CA THR A 15 -3.11 -8.53 6.30
C THR A 15 -2.66 -9.98 6.40
N SER A 16 -3.36 -10.91 5.77
CA SER A 16 -2.99 -12.33 5.75
C SER A 16 -3.56 -13.08 4.54
N HIS A 17 -2.92 -14.19 4.19
CA HIS A 17 -3.40 -15.09 3.14
C HIS A 17 -4.77 -15.71 3.46
N ALA A 18 -5.03 -16.02 4.73
CA ALA A 18 -6.31 -16.56 5.18
C ALA A 18 -7.45 -15.56 5.01
N GLN A 19 -7.23 -14.30 5.41
CA GLN A 19 -8.19 -13.23 5.17
C GLN A 19 -8.44 -13.04 3.67
N ALA A 20 -7.38 -13.01 2.87
CA ALA A 20 -7.47 -12.85 1.42
C ALA A 20 -8.28 -13.99 0.76
N ALA A 21 -8.09 -15.24 1.20
CA ALA A 21 -8.85 -16.40 0.71
C ALA A 21 -10.36 -16.22 0.92
N ASN A 22 -10.77 -15.76 2.10
CA ASN A 22 -12.17 -15.51 2.46
C ASN A 22 -12.81 -14.35 1.68
N LEU A 23 -12.01 -13.48 1.07
CA LEU A 23 -12.46 -12.29 0.33
C LEU A 23 -12.42 -12.48 -1.19
N THR A 24 -11.96 -13.62 -1.70
CA THR A 24 -11.72 -13.85 -3.15
C THR A 24 -12.95 -13.69 -4.05
N HIS A 25 -14.16 -13.90 -3.51
CA HIS A 25 -15.42 -13.77 -4.25
C HIS A 25 -16.04 -12.37 -4.17
N GLN A 26 -15.40 -11.43 -3.48
CA GLN A 26 -15.89 -10.06 -3.35
C GLN A 26 -15.26 -9.14 -4.41
N THR A 27 -15.98 -8.07 -4.73
CA THR A 27 -15.50 -7.03 -5.65
C THR A 27 -14.85 -5.90 -4.87
N PHE A 28 -13.65 -5.50 -5.31
CA PHE A 28 -12.89 -4.41 -4.72
C PHE A 28 -12.49 -3.40 -5.79
N HIS A 29 -12.34 -2.14 -5.37
CA HIS A 29 -11.99 -1.02 -6.22
C HIS A 29 -10.73 -0.32 -5.71
N CYS A 30 -9.88 0.13 -6.63
CA CYS A 30 -8.74 0.97 -6.27
C CYS A 30 -9.22 2.29 -5.65
N PRO A 31 -8.64 2.75 -4.52
CA PRO A 31 -9.01 4.03 -3.91
C PRO A 31 -8.72 5.24 -4.81
N ILE A 32 -7.73 5.12 -5.71
CA ILE A 32 -7.24 6.19 -6.57
C ILE A 32 -8.05 6.25 -7.87
N CYS A 33 -7.93 5.24 -8.74
CA CYS A 33 -8.53 5.24 -10.07
C CYS A 33 -9.96 4.66 -10.12
N LYS A 34 -10.47 4.12 -8.99
CA LYS A 34 -11.80 3.47 -8.86
C LYS A 34 -12.02 2.23 -9.73
N GLN A 35 -11.02 1.78 -10.47
CA GLN A 35 -11.10 0.55 -11.26
C GLN A 35 -11.14 -0.70 -10.37
N VAL A 36 -11.74 -1.77 -10.89
CA VAL A 36 -11.80 -3.06 -10.19
C VAL A 36 -10.40 -3.64 -10.04
N VAL A 37 -10.07 -4.08 -8.83
CA VAL A 37 -8.84 -4.79 -8.49
C VAL A 37 -9.14 -6.23 -8.11
N ARG A 38 -8.18 -7.13 -8.33
CA ARG A 38 -8.27 -8.53 -7.91
C ARG A 38 -7.34 -8.80 -6.74
N ILE A 39 -7.72 -9.74 -5.89
CA ILE A 39 -6.83 -10.29 -4.87
C ILE A 39 -5.84 -11.23 -5.55
N LYS A 40 -4.54 -11.01 -5.31
CA LYS A 40 -3.47 -11.97 -5.57
C LYS A 40 -3.07 -12.62 -4.24
N ASN A 41 -3.23 -13.93 -4.16
CA ASN A 41 -3.00 -14.72 -2.96
C ASN A 41 -2.09 -15.92 -3.25
N GLY A 42 -0.90 -15.66 -3.82
CA GLY A 42 0.10 -16.69 -4.12
C GLY A 42 1.00 -17.01 -2.93
N THR A 43 1.98 -17.90 -3.10
CA THR A 43 2.90 -18.33 -2.04
C THR A 43 4.17 -17.48 -1.92
N VAL A 44 4.50 -16.69 -2.95
CA VAL A 44 5.76 -15.91 -3.03
C VAL A 44 5.61 -14.50 -2.48
N MET A 45 4.46 -13.86 -2.72
CA MET A 45 4.21 -12.47 -2.31
C MET A 45 3.16 -12.43 -1.20
N PRO A 46 3.21 -11.43 -0.30
CA PRO A 46 2.10 -11.13 0.58
C PRO A 46 0.79 -10.98 -0.20
N ALA A 47 -0.32 -11.38 0.41
CA ALA A 47 -1.62 -11.20 -0.21
C ALA A 47 -1.90 -9.71 -0.45
N HIS A 48 -2.22 -9.34 -1.69
CA HIS A 48 -2.36 -7.94 -2.08
C HIS A 48 -3.42 -7.77 -3.18
N PHE A 49 -3.90 -6.54 -3.34
CA PHE A 49 -4.72 -6.14 -4.47
C PHE A 49 -3.84 -5.75 -5.66
N ALA A 50 -4.26 -6.17 -6.85
CA ALA A 50 -3.59 -5.87 -8.11
C ALA A 50 -4.60 -5.48 -9.18
N HIS A 51 -4.25 -4.47 -9.98
CA HIS A 51 -4.96 -4.17 -11.23
C HIS A 51 -4.79 -5.31 -12.25
N ARG A 52 -5.76 -5.45 -13.15
CA ARG A 52 -5.65 -6.38 -14.31
C ARG A 52 -4.74 -5.82 -15.40
N SER A 53 -4.81 -4.51 -15.60
CA SER A 53 -3.98 -3.72 -16.52
C SER A 53 -3.51 -2.47 -15.79
N GLN A 54 -2.35 -1.93 -16.14
CA GLN A 54 -1.89 -0.67 -15.55
C GLN A 54 -2.86 0.47 -15.89
N PRO A 55 -3.44 1.14 -14.89
CA PRO A 55 -4.26 2.33 -15.13
C PRO A 55 -3.38 3.46 -15.66
N MET A 56 -3.93 4.26 -16.57
CA MET A 56 -3.22 5.43 -17.08
C MET A 56 -2.99 6.43 -15.94
N GLY A 57 -1.72 6.78 -15.67
CA GLY A 57 -1.34 7.69 -14.59
C GLY A 57 -1.04 7.03 -13.24
N GLU A 58 -1.11 5.70 -13.14
CA GLU A 58 -0.47 4.98 -12.03
C GLU A 58 0.98 4.62 -12.40
N GLY A 59 1.89 4.72 -11.43
CA GLY A 59 3.29 4.35 -11.61
C GLY A 59 3.48 2.85 -11.82
N GLU A 60 4.74 2.41 -11.88
CA GLU A 60 5.06 1.00 -12.01
C GLU A 60 4.41 0.14 -10.91
N PRO A 61 4.08 -1.13 -11.19
CA PRO A 61 3.51 -2.02 -10.21
C PRO A 61 4.49 -2.17 -9.05
N GLU A 62 3.99 -2.12 -7.83
CA GLU A 62 4.83 -2.24 -6.65
C GLU A 62 5.55 -3.59 -6.63
N SER A 63 6.88 -3.53 -6.42
CA SER A 63 7.71 -4.73 -6.33
C SER A 63 7.47 -5.49 -5.03
N ILE A 64 7.99 -6.71 -4.96
CA ILE A 64 7.92 -7.56 -3.76
C ILE A 64 8.61 -6.86 -2.59
N GLU A 65 9.76 -6.24 -2.85
CA GLU A 65 10.55 -5.48 -1.89
C GLU A 65 9.77 -4.29 -1.37
N HIS A 66 9.10 -3.54 -2.25
CA HIS A 66 8.27 -2.40 -1.86
C HIS A 66 7.10 -2.83 -0.97
N LEU A 67 6.37 -3.88 -1.37
CA LEU A 67 5.25 -4.40 -0.58
C LEU A 67 5.71 -4.92 0.79
N THR A 68 6.77 -5.72 0.81
CA THR A 68 7.29 -6.35 2.03
C THR A 68 7.89 -5.30 2.98
N GLY A 69 8.65 -4.34 2.45
CA GLY A 69 9.29 -3.28 3.23
C GLY A 69 8.28 -2.37 3.93
N LYS A 70 7.21 -1.98 3.22
CA LYS A 70 6.13 -1.19 3.83
C LYS A 70 5.36 -1.96 4.89
N TRP A 71 5.05 -3.22 4.61
CA TRP A 71 4.38 -4.09 5.57
C TRP A 71 5.20 -4.25 6.85
N TRP A 72 6.51 -4.46 6.70
CA TRP A 72 7.45 -4.51 7.81
C TRP A 72 7.47 -3.19 8.59
N LEU A 73 7.57 -2.05 7.91
CA LEU A 73 7.60 -0.73 8.56
C LEU A 73 6.30 -0.45 9.34
N ALA A 74 5.14 -0.77 8.76
CA ALA A 74 3.86 -0.67 9.44
C ALA A 74 3.80 -1.53 10.71
N SER A 75 4.30 -2.76 10.62
CA SER A 75 4.35 -3.71 11.73
C SER A 75 5.30 -3.22 12.84
N TRP A 76 6.46 -2.70 12.46
CA TRP A 76 7.46 -2.14 13.37
C TRP A 76 6.91 -0.93 14.12
N LEU A 77 6.26 0.02 13.43
CA LEU A 77 5.61 1.18 14.06
C LEU A 77 4.56 0.74 15.08
N LYS A 78 3.70 -0.21 14.70
CA LYS A 78 2.67 -0.74 15.60
C LYS A 78 3.26 -1.40 16.85
N GLN A 79 4.37 -2.12 16.72
CA GLN A 79 5.08 -2.72 17.85
C GLN A 79 5.62 -1.66 18.84
N HIS A 80 5.90 -0.45 18.36
CA HIS A 80 6.36 0.68 19.17
C HIS A 80 5.20 1.59 19.65
N GLY A 81 3.95 1.14 19.53
CA GLY A 81 2.77 1.88 19.99
C GLY A 81 2.32 3.00 19.05
N GLU A 82 2.91 3.12 17.86
CA GLU A 82 2.52 4.11 16.87
C GLU A 82 1.30 3.63 16.06
N GLN A 83 0.34 4.52 15.84
CA GLN A 83 -0.84 4.24 15.02
C GLN A 83 -0.53 4.51 13.55
N ALA A 84 -0.09 3.47 12.83
CA ALA A 84 0.26 3.54 11.41
C ALA A 84 -0.86 3.00 10.52
N THR A 85 -1.31 3.84 9.57
CA THR A 85 -2.29 3.49 8.53
C THR A 85 -1.57 3.25 7.22
N LEU A 86 -1.55 1.99 6.77
CA LEU A 86 -0.94 1.58 5.50
C LEU A 86 -1.68 2.21 4.31
N GLU A 87 -1.01 2.60 3.24
CA GLU A 87 -1.65 3.01 1.97
C GLU A 87 -2.79 4.03 2.17
N TYR A 88 -2.52 5.09 2.93
CA TYR A 88 -3.49 6.15 3.20
C TYR A 88 -3.72 6.97 1.94
N TYR A 89 -4.96 7.05 1.48
CA TYR A 89 -5.33 7.88 0.34
C TYR A 89 -5.81 9.26 0.82
N ASP A 90 -5.10 10.30 0.42
CA ASP A 90 -5.51 11.68 0.60
C ASP A 90 -6.33 12.13 -0.61
N ALA A 91 -7.63 12.37 -0.40
CA ALA A 91 -8.54 12.76 -1.47
C ALA A 91 -8.33 14.21 -1.96
N THR A 92 -7.75 15.08 -1.12
CA THR A 92 -7.50 16.48 -1.45
C THR A 92 -6.41 16.61 -2.50
N ILE A 93 -5.28 15.92 -2.29
CA ILE A 93 -4.17 15.91 -3.25
C ILE A 93 -4.20 14.72 -4.21
N ARG A 94 -5.16 13.81 -4.04
CA ARG A 94 -5.36 12.58 -4.83
C ARG A 94 -4.13 11.68 -4.86
N GLN A 95 -3.39 11.62 -3.76
CA GLN A 95 -2.20 10.79 -3.63
C GLN A 95 -2.39 9.71 -2.58
N ARG A 96 -1.65 8.61 -2.73
CA ARG A 96 -1.61 7.53 -1.76
C ARG A 96 -0.24 7.50 -1.11
N ALA A 97 -0.23 7.79 0.18
CA ALA A 97 0.93 7.64 1.02
C ALA A 97 1.13 6.17 1.38
N ASP A 98 2.37 5.68 1.38
CA ASP A 98 2.67 4.33 1.82
C ASP A 98 2.25 4.06 3.27
N LEU A 99 2.48 5.02 4.17
CA LEU A 99 2.04 4.99 5.57
C LEU A 99 1.68 6.39 6.06
N LEU A 100 0.57 6.51 6.78
CA LEU A 100 0.24 7.67 7.60
C LEU A 100 0.37 7.30 9.07
N VAL A 101 1.26 7.97 9.80
CA VAL A 101 1.44 7.80 11.24
C VAL A 101 0.68 8.90 11.97
N ALA A 102 -0.35 8.49 12.72
CA ALA A 102 -1.15 9.42 13.51
C ALA A 102 -0.34 9.90 14.71
N SER A 103 -0.21 11.23 14.83
CA SER A 103 0.39 11.90 15.97
C SER A 103 -0.15 13.33 16.06
N LYS A 104 0.32 14.16 17.01
CA LYS A 104 -0.07 15.58 17.09
C LYS A 104 0.13 16.32 15.75
N THR A 105 1.19 15.97 15.04
CA THR A 105 1.42 16.39 13.65
C THR A 105 1.52 15.13 12.80
N PRO A 106 0.49 14.78 11.99
CA PRO A 106 0.51 13.57 11.19
C PRO A 106 1.75 13.50 10.29
N ARG A 107 2.38 12.33 10.22
CA ARG A 107 3.57 12.09 9.40
C ARG A 107 3.24 11.11 8.28
N VAL A 108 3.68 11.42 7.08
CA VAL A 108 3.68 10.49 5.95
C VAL A 108 5.06 9.85 5.85
N LEU A 109 5.10 8.53 5.69
CA LEU A 109 6.32 7.79 5.42
C LEU A 109 6.18 7.08 4.08
N GLU A 110 7.14 7.31 3.19
CA GLU A 110 7.26 6.63 1.90
C GLU A 110 8.42 5.63 1.96
N PHE A 111 8.16 4.38 1.58
CA PHE A 111 9.22 3.39 1.42
C PHE A 111 9.71 3.47 -0.03
N GLN A 112 11.01 3.55 -0.24
CA GLN A 112 11.59 3.60 -1.58
C GLN A 112 12.72 2.59 -1.66
N ALA A 113 12.54 1.56 -2.49
CA ALA A 113 13.55 0.56 -2.81
C ALA A 113 14.14 0.81 -4.21
N SER A 114 14.36 2.08 -4.57
CA SER A 114 15.07 2.43 -5.79
C SER A 114 16.59 2.38 -5.53
N PRO A 115 17.39 1.86 -6.48
CA PRO A 115 18.84 1.98 -6.41
C PRO A 115 19.21 3.46 -6.30
N LEU A 116 19.80 3.84 -5.19
CA LEU A 116 20.31 5.20 -4.98
C LEU A 116 21.82 5.16 -5.19
N SER A 117 22.29 5.81 -6.26
CA SER A 117 23.71 5.93 -6.50
C SER A 117 24.36 6.74 -5.37
N VAL A 118 25.63 6.45 -5.03
CA VAL A 118 26.37 7.25 -4.04
C VAL A 118 26.38 8.75 -4.40
N PRO A 119 26.55 9.17 -5.68
CA PRO A 119 26.39 10.56 -6.07
C PRO A 119 25.01 11.16 -5.78
N ASP A 120 23.92 10.42 -6.02
CA ASP A 120 22.56 10.92 -5.77
C ASP A 120 22.22 10.98 -4.28
N LEU A 121 22.79 10.09 -3.47
CA LEU A 121 22.72 10.19 -2.02
C LEU A 121 23.42 11.46 -1.50
N GLN A 122 24.57 11.83 -2.07
CA GLN A 122 25.31 13.04 -1.66
C GLN A 122 24.55 14.34 -1.96
N LYS A 123 23.73 14.37 -3.02
CA LYS A 123 22.89 15.53 -3.37
C LYS A 123 21.69 15.74 -2.44
N ARG A 124 21.35 14.77 -1.59
CA ARG A 124 20.22 14.83 -0.66
C ARG A 124 20.61 15.29 0.76
N LYS A 125 21.84 15.79 0.94
CA LYS A 125 22.31 16.39 2.19
C LYS A 125 21.84 17.83 2.33
#